data_AF-A0A3C0WYE8-F1
#
_entry.id   AF-A0A3C0WYE8-F1
#
_cell.length_a   1.000
_cell.length_b   1.000
_cell.length_c   1.000
_cell.angle_alpha   90.00
_cell.angle_beta   90.00
_cell.angle_gamma   90.00
#
_symmetry.space_group_name_H-M   'P 1'
#
loop_
_entity.id
_entity.type
_entity.pdbx_description
1 polymer ?
#
loop_
_entity_poly.entity_id
_entity_poly.type
_entity_poly.pdbx_seq_one_letter_code
_entity_poly.pdbx_strand_id
1 'polypeptide(L)'
;MKKLRSALSLFLAAAFIFTCAACGNKNTGSQDSGIDGDFFTDDEVVISNDTDGADSKTGASDSNAAESGSANTSKGNKIGGKSWKEVLAGMPKKLRGTTVTVYNWNPAYEYSGAPAAIEKFEKQTGIKVEWKTENFNTYLSKLASMVASDTAPDVARLRNPFPTGLLSIQPITATGYDFSDDAWDKGVMKDYTFGNKTYGLSLKNTHIGSVAMLMYNSSLISKYDLDDPYKLWKSGKWTWDTFIKMCGDYKKAANAEFACGGEVDWSVWAAMRNNSGPIGFDGSKFYNNTSDAKFLEVTQSIADIYNTNHLFKLW
;
A
#
# COMPACT_ATOMS: atom_id res chain seq x y z
N MET A 1 16.21 -33.70 10.47
CA MET A 1 16.79 -33.52 9.11
C MET A 1 16.48 -34.68 8.14
N LYS A 2 15.20 -35.07 7.96
CA LYS A 2 14.77 -36.06 6.94
C LYS A 2 13.34 -35.81 6.40
N LYS A 3 12.84 -34.57 6.54
CA LYS A 3 11.65 -34.05 5.83
C LYS A 3 11.98 -32.84 4.93
N LEU A 4 13.26 -32.62 4.67
CA LEU A 4 13.75 -31.73 3.61
C LEU A 4 13.58 -32.48 2.29
N ARG A 5 12.72 -31.97 1.39
CA ARG A 5 12.50 -32.31 -0.04
C ARG A 5 11.02 -32.44 -0.44
N SER A 6 10.14 -31.60 0.12
CA SER A 6 8.95 -31.15 -0.62
C SER A 6 9.20 -29.74 -1.17
N ALA A 7 10.29 -29.60 -1.92
CA ALA A 7 10.55 -28.41 -2.70
C ALA A 7 9.69 -28.42 -3.96
N LEU A 8 9.42 -27.23 -4.48
CA LEU A 8 8.43 -26.89 -5.50
C LEU A 8 7.00 -27.01 -4.99
N SER A 9 6.29 -25.88 -5.04
CA SER A 9 4.91 -25.75 -5.56
C SER A 9 3.95 -24.96 -4.66
N LEU A 10 4.16 -24.80 -3.35
CA LEU A 10 3.30 -23.89 -2.57
C LEU A 10 3.42 -22.48 -3.14
N PHE A 11 2.33 -21.71 -3.13
CA PHE A 11 2.28 -20.24 -3.32
C PHE A 11 1.64 -19.65 -4.57
N LEU A 12 1.13 -20.45 -5.51
CA LEU A 12 0.01 -19.94 -6.33
C LEU A 12 -1.19 -19.54 -5.46
N ALA A 13 -1.27 -20.10 -4.25
CA ALA A 13 -2.30 -19.86 -3.26
C ALA A 13 -2.19 -18.59 -2.45
N ALA A 14 -1.02 -17.95 -2.39
CA ALA A 14 -0.81 -16.81 -1.51
C ALA A 14 -0.93 -15.44 -2.18
N ALA A 15 -0.74 -15.38 -3.50
CA ALA A 15 -0.74 -14.11 -4.24
C ALA A 15 -2.15 -13.47 -4.32
N PHE A 16 -3.21 -14.27 -4.18
CA PHE A 16 -4.60 -13.86 -4.39
C PHE A 16 -5.30 -13.30 -3.15
N ILE A 17 -4.69 -13.41 -1.97
CA ILE A 17 -5.41 -13.21 -0.70
C ILE A 17 -5.22 -11.77 -0.16
N PHE A 18 -4.43 -10.94 -0.84
CA PHE A 18 -4.09 -9.57 -0.41
C PHE A 18 -4.58 -8.45 -1.37
N THR A 19 -5.57 -8.70 -2.23
CA THR A 19 -5.88 -7.82 -3.38
C THR A 19 -6.99 -6.78 -3.17
N CYS A 20 -7.09 -6.17 -2.00
CA CYS A 20 -8.36 -5.55 -1.62
C CYS A 20 -8.18 -4.22 -0.88
N ALA A 21 -7.58 -3.26 -1.59
CA ALA A 21 -7.65 -1.83 -1.30
C ALA A 21 -7.34 -1.03 -2.60
N ALA A 22 -8.28 -1.01 -3.54
CA ALA A 22 -8.28 -0.05 -4.64
C ALA A 22 -9.73 0.44 -4.83
N CYS A 23 -9.99 1.70 -4.44
CA CYS A 23 -11.31 2.32 -4.54
C CYS A 23 -11.62 2.71 -5.99
N GLY A 24 -12.83 2.38 -6.46
CA GLY A 24 -13.52 3.07 -7.55
C GLY A 24 -14.81 3.71 -7.01
N ASN A 25 -15.05 4.98 -7.34
CA ASN A 25 -16.16 5.78 -6.83
C ASN A 25 -17.46 5.48 -7.60
N LYS A 26 -18.61 5.33 -6.90
CA LYS A 26 -19.95 5.51 -7.47
C LYS A 26 -20.84 6.24 -6.45
N ASN A 27 -21.22 7.47 -6.78
CA ASN A 27 -22.45 8.10 -6.32
C ASN A 27 -23.42 7.99 -7.50
N THR A 28 -24.68 7.56 -7.43
CA THR A 28 -25.65 7.43 -6.32
C THR A 28 -26.66 6.33 -6.66
N GLY A 29 -27.12 5.57 -5.66
CA GLY A 29 -28.35 4.76 -5.71
C GLY A 29 -28.12 3.25 -5.69
N SER A 30 -28.59 2.60 -4.61
CA SER A 30 -28.58 1.15 -4.36
C SER A 30 -27.19 0.55 -4.07
N GLN A 31 -26.95 0.21 -2.81
CA GLN A 31 -25.80 -0.59 -2.38
C GLN A 31 -25.82 -1.98 -3.03
N ASP A 32 -25.04 -2.14 -4.08
CA ASP A 32 -24.38 -3.39 -4.39
C ASP A 32 -22.95 -3.04 -4.80
N SER A 33 -22.07 -2.92 -3.80
CA SER A 33 -20.62 -2.82 -4.04
C SER A 33 -20.07 -4.22 -4.28
N GLY A 34 -20.56 -4.86 -5.35
CA GLY A 34 -19.96 -6.05 -5.92
C GLY A 34 -18.67 -5.68 -6.60
N ILE A 35 -17.60 -6.42 -6.31
CA ILE A 35 -16.38 -6.36 -7.10
C ILE A 35 -16.66 -7.05 -8.42
N ASP A 36 -16.44 -6.33 -9.52
CA ASP A 36 -16.57 -6.87 -10.88
C ASP A 36 -15.70 -8.13 -11.02
N GLY A 37 -16.27 -9.16 -11.65
CA GLY A 37 -15.68 -10.49 -11.82
C GLY A 37 -14.38 -10.56 -12.63
N ASP A 38 -13.79 -9.40 -12.98
CA ASP A 38 -12.76 -9.20 -13.99
C ASP A 38 -11.32 -9.57 -13.58
N PHE A 39 -11.05 -9.86 -12.31
CA PHE A 39 -9.69 -10.24 -11.91
C PHE A 39 -9.26 -11.64 -12.40
N PHE A 40 -10.21 -12.50 -12.78
CA PHE A 40 -9.89 -13.83 -13.32
C PHE A 40 -10.57 -14.11 -14.68
N THR A 41 -11.08 -13.08 -15.33
CA THR A 41 -11.45 -13.11 -16.75
C THR A 41 -10.41 -12.28 -17.49
N ASP A 42 -10.00 -12.72 -18.68
CA ASP A 42 -8.94 -12.06 -19.46
C ASP A 42 -9.44 -10.77 -20.17
N ASP A 43 -10.46 -10.08 -19.62
CA ASP A 43 -11.17 -8.97 -20.28
C ASP A 43 -10.85 -7.57 -19.70
N GLU A 44 -11.00 -6.56 -20.57
CA GLU A 44 -10.53 -5.18 -20.38
C GLU A 44 -11.45 -4.33 -19.50
N VAL A 45 -10.95 -3.90 -18.33
CA VAL A 45 -11.61 -2.90 -17.47
C VAL A 45 -11.34 -1.49 -18.03
N VAL A 46 -12.41 -0.79 -18.42
CA VAL A 46 -12.38 0.59 -18.91
C VAL A 46 -12.36 1.57 -17.72
N ILE A 47 -11.32 2.39 -17.63
CA ILE A 47 -11.29 3.58 -16.75
C ILE A 47 -11.51 4.81 -17.63
N SER A 48 -12.61 5.52 -17.40
CA SER A 48 -12.86 6.84 -17.99
C SER A 48 -11.90 7.86 -17.40
N ASN A 49 -11.12 8.52 -18.26
CA ASN A 49 -10.33 9.69 -17.89
C ASN A 49 -11.25 10.91 -17.79
N ASP A 50 -11.68 11.30 -16.59
CA ASP A 50 -12.23 12.64 -16.37
C ASP A 50 -11.09 13.64 -16.46
N THR A 51 -10.97 14.24 -17.65
CA THR A 51 -10.11 15.38 -17.93
C THR A 51 -10.98 16.63 -17.96
N ASP A 52 -11.55 17.02 -16.81
CA ASP A 52 -12.28 18.29 -16.73
C ASP A 52 -11.30 19.44 -16.45
N GLY A 53 -10.65 19.85 -17.54
CA GLY A 53 -9.91 21.10 -17.67
C GLY A 53 -10.58 22.01 -18.68
N ALA A 54 -11.44 22.88 -18.16
CA ALA A 54 -11.85 24.18 -18.70
C ALA A 54 -12.67 24.23 -20.00
N ASP A 55 -13.80 24.95 -19.96
CA ASP A 55 -13.88 26.13 -20.84
C ASP A 55 -14.87 27.21 -20.39
N SER A 56 -14.50 28.46 -20.64
CA SER A 56 -15.39 29.45 -21.25
C SER A 56 -14.65 30.75 -21.57
N LYS A 57 -14.20 30.88 -22.81
CA LYS A 57 -14.38 32.13 -23.58
C LYS A 57 -14.77 31.84 -25.04
N THR A 58 -16.06 32.06 -25.28
CA THR A 58 -16.74 32.60 -26.47
C THR A 58 -15.92 32.91 -27.74
N GLY A 59 -16.42 32.42 -28.88
CA GLY A 59 -16.18 32.99 -30.22
C GLY A 59 -16.68 32.08 -31.35
N ALA A 60 -17.67 32.53 -32.12
CA ALA A 60 -18.40 31.77 -33.14
C ALA A 60 -17.74 31.76 -34.54
N SER A 61 -18.04 30.73 -35.35
CA SER A 61 -18.43 30.77 -36.79
C SER A 61 -17.89 29.57 -37.62
N ASP A 62 -18.87 28.85 -38.17
CA ASP A 62 -18.99 28.22 -39.50
C ASP A 62 -18.14 27.01 -40.00
N SER A 63 -18.93 25.94 -40.28
CA SER A 63 -19.04 25.18 -41.53
C SER A 63 -18.20 23.90 -41.78
N ASN A 64 -18.97 22.81 -41.97
CA ASN A 64 -18.81 21.65 -42.87
C ASN A 64 -17.44 20.94 -43.00
N ALA A 65 -17.41 19.66 -42.63
CA ALA A 65 -17.25 18.52 -43.56
C ALA A 65 -17.06 17.21 -42.76
N ALA A 66 -17.76 16.16 -43.18
CA ALA A 66 -17.55 14.80 -42.71
C ALA A 66 -16.35 14.18 -43.42
N GLU A 67 -15.42 13.57 -42.68
CA GLU A 67 -14.84 12.26 -43.01
C GLU A 67 -13.89 11.73 -41.92
N SER A 68 -14.12 10.48 -41.54
CA SER A 68 -13.09 9.46 -41.29
C SER A 68 -11.90 9.84 -40.39
N GLY A 69 -12.09 9.75 -39.07
CA GLY A 69 -11.02 9.78 -38.08
C GLY A 69 -10.84 8.42 -37.40
N SER A 70 -9.76 7.73 -37.77
CA SER A 70 -9.23 6.49 -37.20
C SER A 70 -9.47 6.34 -35.69
N ALA A 71 -10.10 5.22 -35.31
CA ALA A 71 -10.21 4.78 -33.92
C ALA A 71 -8.82 4.66 -33.29
N ASN A 72 -8.46 5.65 -32.48
CA ASN A 72 -7.24 5.62 -31.69
C ASN A 72 -7.50 4.68 -30.51
N THR A 73 -7.01 3.45 -30.62
CA THR A 73 -7.11 2.40 -29.60
C THR A 73 -6.25 2.81 -28.40
N SER A 74 -6.89 3.36 -27.37
CA SER A 74 -6.26 3.62 -26.07
C SER A 74 -6.00 2.28 -25.36
N LYS A 75 -4.74 1.85 -25.34
CA LYS A 75 -4.29 0.63 -24.65
C LYS A 75 -4.48 0.79 -23.13
N GLY A 76 -5.40 0.01 -22.56
CA GLY A 76 -5.55 -0.16 -21.11
C GLY A 76 -4.35 -0.91 -20.51
N ASN A 77 -3.95 -0.52 -19.30
CA ASN A 77 -2.81 -1.12 -18.60
C ASN A 77 -3.16 -2.53 -18.11
N LYS A 78 -2.80 -3.53 -18.92
CA LYS A 78 -2.74 -4.93 -18.48
C LYS A 78 -1.87 -5.02 -17.22
N ILE A 79 -2.31 -5.73 -16.18
CA ILE A 79 -1.38 -6.26 -15.19
C ILE A 79 -0.54 -7.25 -15.99
N GLY A 80 0.67 -6.83 -16.40
CA GLY A 80 1.54 -7.67 -17.23
C GLY A 80 1.89 -8.98 -16.52
N GLY A 81 2.47 -9.93 -17.23
CA GLY A 81 2.84 -11.24 -16.68
C GLY A 81 1.98 -12.40 -17.21
N LYS A 82 2.05 -13.55 -16.54
CA LYS A 82 1.30 -14.76 -16.93
C LYS A 82 -0.19 -14.56 -16.71
N SER A 83 -1.01 -14.95 -17.68
CA SER A 83 -2.47 -15.00 -17.51
C SER A 83 -2.86 -15.99 -16.42
N TRP A 84 -4.05 -15.83 -15.84
CA TRP A 84 -4.54 -16.77 -14.83
C TRP A 84 -4.63 -18.21 -15.36
N LYS A 85 -4.93 -18.36 -16.65
CA LYS A 85 -4.92 -19.65 -17.34
C LYS A 85 -3.53 -20.28 -17.38
N GLU A 86 -2.49 -19.49 -17.69
CA GLU A 86 -1.09 -19.96 -17.68
C GLU A 86 -0.61 -20.30 -16.27
N VAL A 87 -1.03 -19.50 -15.28
CA VAL A 87 -0.79 -19.75 -13.87
C VAL A 87 -1.41 -21.09 -13.45
N LEU A 88 -2.71 -21.31 -13.71
CA LEU A 88 -3.39 -22.58 -13.44
C LEU A 88 -2.77 -23.77 -14.17
N ALA A 89 -2.39 -23.61 -15.44
CA ALA A 89 -1.75 -24.66 -16.23
C ALA A 89 -0.37 -25.06 -15.65
N GLY A 90 0.37 -24.08 -15.11
CA GLY A 90 1.63 -24.29 -14.41
C GLY A 90 1.48 -24.84 -12.98
N MET A 91 0.25 -24.89 -12.45
CA MET A 91 0.01 -25.29 -11.07
C MET A 91 0.24 -26.79 -10.85
N PRO A 92 1.10 -27.18 -9.89
CA PRO A 92 1.40 -28.59 -9.66
C PRO A 92 0.20 -29.34 -9.06
N LYS A 93 -0.24 -30.41 -9.76
CA LYS A 93 -1.41 -31.21 -9.39
C LYS A 93 -1.38 -31.74 -7.95
N LYS A 94 -0.20 -32.00 -7.40
CA LYS A 94 0.01 -32.50 -6.03
C LYS A 94 -0.48 -31.53 -4.94
N LEU A 95 -0.69 -30.25 -5.26
CA LEU A 95 -1.20 -29.27 -4.32
C LEU A 95 -2.72 -29.31 -4.17
N ARG A 96 -3.44 -29.88 -5.14
CA ARG A 96 -4.90 -29.95 -5.05
C ARG A 96 -5.29 -30.78 -3.83
N GLY A 97 -6.16 -30.23 -2.97
CA GLY A 97 -6.54 -30.83 -1.69
C GLY A 97 -5.61 -30.50 -0.52
N THR A 98 -4.58 -29.67 -0.73
CA THR A 98 -3.75 -29.12 0.36
C THR A 98 -4.35 -27.83 0.93
N THR A 99 -3.81 -27.37 2.06
CA THR A 99 -4.15 -26.09 2.69
C THR A 99 -2.94 -25.17 2.66
N VAL A 100 -3.14 -23.89 2.31
CA VAL A 100 -2.19 -22.81 2.57
C VAL A 100 -2.67 -22.03 3.78
N THR A 101 -1.75 -21.70 4.68
CA THR A 101 -2.02 -20.88 5.86
C THR A 101 -1.54 -19.44 5.64
N VAL A 102 -2.42 -18.47 5.87
CA VAL A 102 -2.11 -17.04 5.81
C VAL A 102 -2.23 -16.44 7.19
N TYR A 103 -1.19 -15.75 7.64
CA TYR A 103 -1.13 -15.12 8.95
C TYR A 103 -1.17 -13.60 8.80
N ASN A 104 -2.19 -12.97 9.39
CA ASN A 104 -2.45 -11.55 9.25
C ASN A 104 -2.94 -10.96 10.57
N TRP A 105 -2.79 -9.65 10.76
CA TRP A 105 -3.34 -8.98 11.94
C TRP A 105 -4.75 -8.43 11.76
N ASN A 106 -5.25 -8.39 10.53
CA ASN A 106 -6.66 -8.14 10.23
C ASN A 106 -7.32 -9.44 9.74
N PRO A 107 -8.60 -9.69 10.04
CA PRO A 107 -9.36 -10.76 9.41
C PRO A 107 -9.60 -10.52 7.92
N ALA A 108 -9.76 -11.59 7.14
CA ALA A 108 -9.92 -11.51 5.69
C ALA A 108 -11.09 -10.61 5.25
N TYR A 109 -12.20 -10.60 5.97
CA TYR A 109 -13.40 -9.83 5.60
C TYR A 109 -13.23 -8.31 5.68
N GLU A 110 -12.19 -7.81 6.38
CA GLU A 110 -11.88 -6.37 6.42
C GLU A 110 -11.23 -5.88 5.12
N TYR A 111 -10.80 -6.80 4.27
CA TYR A 111 -10.24 -6.49 2.97
C TYR A 111 -11.32 -6.63 1.90
N SER A 112 -11.66 -5.50 1.27
CA SER A 112 -12.68 -5.39 0.23
C SER A 112 -12.46 -6.37 -0.94
N GLY A 113 -13.07 -7.56 -0.88
CA GLY A 113 -13.00 -8.60 -1.91
C GLY A 113 -12.20 -9.84 -1.58
N ALA A 114 -11.48 -9.86 -0.45
CA ALA A 114 -10.63 -10.99 -0.12
C ALA A 114 -11.44 -12.28 0.09
N PRO A 115 -12.64 -12.27 0.73
CA PRO A 115 -13.47 -13.47 0.81
C PRO A 115 -13.81 -14.07 -0.56
N ALA A 116 -14.18 -13.24 -1.54
CA ALA A 116 -14.53 -13.69 -2.88
C ALA A 116 -13.30 -14.20 -3.65
N ALA A 117 -12.16 -13.52 -3.53
CA ALA A 117 -10.90 -13.95 -4.13
C ALA A 117 -10.43 -15.29 -3.55
N ILE A 118 -10.53 -15.48 -2.23
CA ILE A 118 -10.26 -16.75 -1.55
C ILE A 118 -11.17 -17.84 -2.10
N GLU A 119 -12.50 -17.63 -2.08
CA GLU A 119 -13.46 -18.64 -2.54
C GLU A 119 -13.19 -19.06 -3.99
N LYS A 120 -12.92 -18.09 -4.87
CA LYS A 120 -12.62 -18.34 -6.28
C LYS A 120 -11.31 -19.10 -6.44
N PHE A 121 -10.27 -18.70 -5.71
CA PHE A 121 -9.00 -19.40 -5.64
C PHE A 121 -9.19 -20.86 -5.20
N GLU A 122 -9.94 -21.10 -4.12
CA GLU A 122 -10.20 -22.45 -3.62
C GLU A 122 -10.96 -23.31 -4.64
N LYS A 123 -11.98 -22.76 -5.29
CA LYS A 123 -12.76 -23.46 -6.32
C LYS A 123 -11.93 -23.83 -7.54
N GLN A 124 -11.08 -22.92 -8.02
CA GLN A 124 -10.32 -23.11 -9.26
C GLN A 124 -9.07 -23.97 -9.05
N THR A 125 -8.48 -23.93 -7.87
CA THR A 125 -7.25 -24.68 -7.59
C THR A 125 -7.45 -25.96 -6.78
N GLY A 126 -8.55 -26.03 -6.03
CA GLY A 126 -8.80 -27.05 -5.03
C GLY A 126 -7.85 -26.98 -3.82
N ILE A 127 -7.09 -25.89 -3.64
CA ILE A 127 -6.28 -25.62 -2.45
C ILE A 127 -7.13 -24.83 -1.47
N LYS A 128 -7.12 -25.21 -0.19
CA LYS A 128 -7.82 -24.50 0.88
C LYS A 128 -6.99 -23.36 1.44
N VAL A 129 -7.64 -22.28 1.86
CA VAL A 129 -7.02 -21.13 2.51
C VAL A 129 -7.44 -21.09 3.97
N GLU A 130 -6.48 -21.25 4.88
CA GLU A 130 -6.68 -21.04 6.31
C GLU A 130 -6.14 -19.66 6.70
N TRP A 131 -7.04 -18.70 6.91
CA TRP A 131 -6.69 -17.36 7.36
C TRP A 131 -6.63 -17.28 8.90
N LYS A 132 -5.45 -17.04 9.43
CA LYS A 132 -5.15 -16.90 10.86
C LYS A 132 -4.98 -15.42 11.20
N THR A 133 -5.88 -14.91 12.02
CA THR A 133 -5.83 -13.53 12.53
C THR A 133 -5.13 -13.46 13.87
N GLU A 134 -4.23 -12.49 14.07
CA GLU A 134 -3.56 -12.23 15.34
C GLU A 134 -3.63 -10.76 15.75
N ASN A 135 -3.56 -10.48 17.06
CA ASN A 135 -3.41 -9.12 17.55
C ASN A 135 -2.10 -8.48 17.06
N PHE A 136 -2.21 -7.27 16.48
CA PHE A 136 -1.10 -6.51 15.94
C PHE A 136 0.10 -6.39 16.90
N ASN A 137 -0.13 -6.11 18.18
CA ASN A 137 0.92 -5.91 19.18
C ASN A 137 1.69 -7.20 19.51
N THR A 138 1.09 -8.37 19.32
CA THR A 138 1.71 -9.68 19.58
C THR A 138 2.10 -10.44 18.31
N TYR A 139 1.83 -9.86 17.13
CA TYR A 139 1.96 -10.53 15.84
C TYR A 139 3.37 -11.07 15.60
N LEU A 140 4.40 -10.22 15.72
CA LEU A 140 5.78 -10.61 15.43
C LEU A 140 6.35 -11.59 16.46
N SER A 141 6.05 -11.42 17.74
CA SER A 141 6.55 -12.33 18.79
C SER A 141 5.92 -13.72 18.69
N LYS A 142 4.63 -13.80 18.34
CA LYS A 142 3.95 -15.08 18.10
C LYS A 142 4.39 -15.74 16.78
N LEU A 143 4.63 -14.96 15.72
CA LEU A 143 5.22 -15.47 14.49
C LEU A 143 6.58 -16.12 14.76
N ALA A 144 7.46 -15.42 15.49
CA ALA A 144 8.77 -15.96 15.88
C ALA A 144 8.64 -17.25 16.72
N SER A 145 7.67 -17.30 17.63
CA SER A 145 7.39 -18.51 18.42
C SER A 145 6.96 -19.68 17.55
N MET A 146 6.05 -19.45 16.59
CA MET A 146 5.60 -20.49 15.65
C MET A 146 6.73 -20.99 14.75
N VAL A 147 7.64 -20.11 14.33
CA VAL A 147 8.86 -20.52 13.60
C VAL A 147 9.75 -21.39 14.46
N ALA A 148 9.98 -21.02 15.73
CA ALA A 148 10.79 -21.81 16.65
C ALA A 148 10.18 -23.18 16.97
N SER A 149 8.86 -23.31 16.95
CA SER A 149 8.14 -24.57 17.21
C SER A 149 7.81 -25.42 15.98
N ASP A 150 8.31 -25.06 14.79
CA ASP A 150 8.01 -25.74 13.52
C ASP A 150 6.50 -25.79 13.18
N THR A 151 5.78 -24.73 13.55
CA THR A 151 4.33 -24.55 13.29
C THR A 151 4.03 -23.22 12.60
N ALA A 152 5.01 -22.67 11.87
CA ALA A 152 4.91 -21.41 11.15
C ALA A 152 3.81 -21.44 10.08
N PRO A 153 3.16 -20.30 9.79
CA PRO A 153 2.28 -20.17 8.64
C PRO A 153 3.10 -20.22 7.34
N ASP A 154 2.44 -20.55 6.23
CA ASP A 154 3.05 -20.55 4.91
C ASP A 154 3.31 -19.11 4.44
N VAL A 155 2.38 -18.19 4.71
CA VAL A 155 2.50 -16.76 4.40
C VAL A 155 2.20 -15.90 5.61
N ALA A 156 3.05 -14.90 5.82
CA ALA A 156 2.86 -13.88 6.84
C ALA A 156 2.84 -12.49 6.18
N ARG A 157 1.91 -11.64 6.62
CA ARG A 157 1.88 -10.23 6.24
C ARG A 157 3.10 -9.51 6.82
N LEU A 158 3.75 -8.67 6.01
CA LEU A 158 4.79 -7.76 6.43
C LEU A 158 4.27 -6.32 6.40
N ARG A 159 4.60 -5.52 7.42
CA ARG A 159 4.19 -4.11 7.50
C ARG A 159 5.17 -3.19 6.76
N ASN A 160 6.46 -3.44 6.95
CA ASN A 160 7.55 -2.64 6.43
C ASN A 160 8.76 -3.55 6.22
N PRO A 161 9.79 -3.10 5.47
CA PRO A 161 10.99 -3.88 5.24
C PRO A 161 11.99 -3.83 6.41
N PHE A 162 11.55 -3.50 7.63
CA PHE A 162 12.46 -3.45 8.77
C PHE A 162 12.91 -4.84 9.22
N PRO A 163 14.15 -5.00 9.73
CA PRO A 163 14.74 -6.28 10.09
C PRO A 163 13.87 -7.14 11.00
N THR A 164 13.18 -6.51 11.94
CA THR A 164 12.36 -7.17 12.96
C THR A 164 11.29 -8.08 12.35
N GLY A 165 10.70 -7.67 11.22
CA GLY A 165 9.74 -8.51 10.49
C GLY A 165 10.41 -9.60 9.65
N LEU A 166 11.64 -9.38 9.18
CA LEU A 166 12.33 -10.27 8.25
C LEU A 166 13.03 -11.45 8.92
N LEU A 167 13.37 -11.35 10.21
CA LEU A 167 14.06 -12.41 10.96
C LEU A 167 13.28 -13.73 11.00
N SER A 168 11.96 -13.68 10.86
CA SER A 168 11.07 -14.86 10.88
C SER A 168 10.62 -15.31 9.49
N ILE A 169 11.20 -14.76 8.41
CA ILE A 169 10.74 -14.96 7.03
C ILE A 169 11.87 -15.55 6.17
N GLN A 170 11.52 -16.49 5.29
CA GLN A 170 12.43 -17.02 4.29
C GLN A 170 12.45 -16.14 3.02
N PRO A 171 13.57 -16.07 2.30
CA PRO A 171 13.58 -15.43 0.98
C PRO A 171 12.55 -16.10 0.05
N ILE A 172 11.94 -15.32 -0.84
CA ILE A 172 10.93 -15.81 -1.79
C ILE A 172 11.48 -16.88 -2.75
N THR A 173 12.80 -16.98 -2.90
CA THR A 173 13.46 -18.05 -3.65
C THR A 173 13.23 -19.43 -3.03
N ALA A 174 12.91 -19.52 -1.74
CA ALA A 174 12.53 -20.77 -1.08
C ALA A 174 11.27 -21.40 -1.70
N THR A 175 10.43 -20.60 -2.36
CA THR A 175 9.25 -21.08 -3.09
C THR A 175 9.63 -21.82 -4.39
N GLY A 176 10.76 -21.46 -5.00
CA GLY A 176 11.16 -21.91 -6.34
C GLY A 176 10.33 -21.31 -7.50
N TYR A 177 9.47 -20.33 -7.23
CA TYR A 177 8.71 -19.63 -8.26
C TYR A 177 9.54 -18.52 -8.91
N ASP A 178 9.35 -18.32 -10.22
CA ASP A 178 9.95 -17.23 -10.96
C ASP A 178 9.09 -15.97 -10.91
N PHE A 179 9.48 -15.03 -10.06
CA PHE A 179 8.84 -13.72 -9.89
C PHE A 179 9.34 -12.66 -10.88
N SER A 180 10.03 -13.06 -11.96
CA SER A 180 10.60 -12.12 -12.95
C SER A 180 9.53 -11.43 -13.80
N ASP A 181 8.34 -12.02 -13.92
CA ASP A 181 7.25 -11.47 -14.74
C ASP A 181 6.72 -10.11 -14.25
N ASP A 182 5.93 -9.46 -15.10
CA ASP A 182 5.42 -8.11 -14.88
C ASP A 182 4.22 -8.04 -13.93
N ALA A 183 3.74 -9.15 -13.36
CA ALA A 183 2.61 -9.13 -12.43
C ALA A 183 3.05 -8.60 -11.06
N TRP A 184 4.34 -8.66 -10.75
CA TRP A 184 4.90 -8.33 -9.45
C TRP A 184 5.39 -6.89 -9.37
N ASP A 185 5.14 -6.27 -8.22
CA ASP A 185 5.64 -4.94 -7.89
C ASP A 185 7.15 -4.99 -7.60
N LYS A 186 7.93 -4.57 -8.59
CA LYS A 186 9.41 -4.53 -8.48
C LYS A 186 9.89 -3.49 -7.48
N GLY A 187 9.12 -2.44 -7.21
CA GLY A 187 9.42 -1.46 -6.18
C GLY A 187 9.35 -2.10 -4.79
N VAL A 188 8.23 -2.75 -4.48
CA VAL A 188 8.06 -3.51 -3.22
C VAL A 188 9.12 -4.59 -3.10
N MET A 189 9.35 -5.39 -4.15
CA MET A 189 10.38 -6.44 -4.10
C MET A 189 11.78 -5.86 -3.81
N LYS A 190 12.14 -4.72 -4.43
CA LYS A 190 13.40 -4.02 -4.18
C LYS A 190 13.49 -3.57 -2.72
N ASP A 191 12.44 -2.95 -2.17
CA ASP A 191 12.42 -2.44 -0.80
C ASP A 191 12.54 -3.57 0.24
N TYR A 192 12.09 -4.78 -0.11
CA TYR A 192 12.23 -5.99 0.72
C TYR A 192 13.45 -6.86 0.36
N THR A 193 14.43 -6.34 -0.38
CA THR A 193 15.65 -7.06 -0.76
C THR A 193 16.84 -6.66 0.09
N PHE A 194 17.42 -7.64 0.78
CA PHE A 194 18.59 -7.47 1.65
C PHE A 194 19.63 -8.54 1.35
N GLY A 195 20.89 -8.13 1.14
CA GLY A 195 21.97 -9.08 0.82
C GLY A 195 21.65 -9.99 -0.38
N ASN A 196 21.07 -9.41 -1.44
CA ASN A 196 20.62 -10.11 -2.66
C ASN A 196 19.51 -11.16 -2.44
N LYS A 197 18.79 -11.08 -1.32
CA LYS A 197 17.64 -11.95 -1.02
C LYS A 197 16.39 -11.10 -0.86
N THR A 198 15.36 -11.40 -1.63
CA THR A 198 14.04 -10.74 -1.53
C THR A 198 13.15 -11.52 -0.56
N TYR A 199 12.54 -10.83 0.39
CA TYR A 199 11.74 -11.43 1.47
C TYR A 199 10.25 -11.10 1.40
N GLY A 200 9.88 -10.09 0.63
CA GLY A 200 8.51 -9.59 0.50
C GLY A 200 8.20 -9.24 -0.94
N LEU A 201 6.92 -9.35 -1.28
CA LEU A 201 6.41 -9.08 -2.62
C LEU A 201 4.95 -8.64 -2.54
N SER A 202 4.46 -8.05 -3.63
CA SER A 202 3.05 -7.75 -3.87
C SER A 202 2.81 -7.82 -5.37
N LEU A 203 1.56 -8.03 -5.80
CA LEU A 203 1.20 -7.80 -7.19
C LEU A 203 1.20 -6.29 -7.46
N LYS A 204 1.46 -5.89 -8.71
CA LYS A 204 1.37 -4.49 -9.13
C LYS A 204 -0.03 -3.96 -8.83
N ASN A 205 -0.10 -2.75 -8.28
CA ASN A 205 -1.35 -2.07 -7.94
C ASN A 205 -2.23 -2.77 -6.91
N THR A 206 -1.71 -3.76 -6.16
CA THR A 206 -2.45 -4.42 -5.07
C THR A 206 -1.86 -4.12 -3.70
N HIS A 207 -0.85 -3.24 -3.63
CA HIS A 207 -0.22 -2.93 -2.36
C HIS A 207 -1.24 -2.31 -1.40
N ILE A 208 -1.43 -2.95 -0.25
CA ILE A 208 -2.26 -2.44 0.84
C ILE A 208 -1.43 -1.41 1.61
N GLY A 209 -1.28 -0.23 1.00
CA GLY A 209 -0.58 0.90 1.59
C GLY A 209 -1.51 1.70 2.50
N SER A 210 -1.05 2.01 3.71
CA SER A 210 -1.63 3.10 4.49
C SER A 210 -1.07 4.40 3.91
N VAL A 211 -1.85 5.07 3.07
CA VAL A 211 -1.47 6.40 2.57
C VAL A 211 -1.56 7.40 3.73
N ALA A 212 -0.47 8.12 3.97
CA ALA A 212 -0.51 9.27 4.87
C ALA A 212 -1.29 10.39 4.16
N MET A 213 -2.43 10.77 4.71
CA MET A 213 -3.28 11.83 4.16
C MET A 213 -3.40 12.98 5.16
N LEU A 214 -3.24 14.21 4.67
CA LEU A 214 -3.67 15.38 5.43
C LEU A 214 -5.11 15.69 5.06
N MET A 215 -6.01 15.47 6.01
CA MET A 215 -7.39 15.92 5.92
C MET A 215 -7.52 17.28 6.60
N TYR A 216 -8.28 18.20 6.00
CA TYR A 216 -8.51 19.52 6.56
C TYR A 216 -9.99 19.90 6.50
N ASN A 217 -10.42 20.74 7.44
CA ASN A 217 -11.78 21.26 7.48
C ASN A 217 -11.86 22.55 6.65
N SER A 218 -12.44 22.48 5.45
CA SER A 218 -12.57 23.62 4.53
C SER A 218 -13.38 24.79 5.10
N SER A 219 -14.33 24.51 6.01
CA SER A 219 -15.06 25.55 6.73
C SER A 219 -14.17 26.32 7.70
N LEU A 220 -13.19 25.67 8.35
CA LEU A 220 -12.21 26.37 9.20
C LEU A 220 -11.26 27.22 8.36
N ILE A 221 -10.80 26.70 7.22
CA ILE A 221 -9.98 27.46 6.26
C ILE A 221 -10.69 28.75 5.87
N SER A 222 -11.95 28.66 5.44
CA SER A 222 -12.74 29.83 5.03
C SER A 222 -13.06 30.77 6.19
N LYS A 223 -13.41 30.24 7.37
CA LYS A 223 -13.79 31.04 8.54
C LYS A 223 -12.64 31.93 9.05
N TYR A 224 -11.41 31.43 8.96
CA TYR A 224 -10.21 32.12 9.47
C TYR A 224 -9.36 32.75 8.36
N ASP A 225 -9.91 32.85 7.14
CA ASP A 225 -9.26 33.47 5.98
C ASP A 225 -7.86 32.90 5.71
N LEU A 226 -7.74 31.57 5.80
CA LEU A 226 -6.50 30.85 5.52
C LEU A 226 -6.44 30.47 4.05
N ASP A 227 -5.22 30.41 3.49
CA ASP A 227 -5.00 29.88 2.15
C ASP A 227 -5.49 28.44 2.05
N ASP A 228 -6.17 28.09 0.97
CA ASP A 228 -6.68 26.74 0.76
C ASP A 228 -5.51 25.74 0.52
N PRO A 229 -5.36 24.70 1.38
CA PRO A 229 -4.28 23.72 1.24
C PRO A 229 -4.24 23.02 -0.12
N TYR A 230 -5.39 22.72 -0.72
CA TYR A 230 -5.46 22.06 -2.01
C TYR A 230 -4.98 22.96 -3.16
N LYS A 231 -5.34 24.25 -3.15
CA LYS A 231 -4.82 25.25 -4.11
C LYS A 231 -3.31 25.47 -3.96
N LEU A 232 -2.82 25.53 -2.72
CA LEU A 232 -1.38 25.61 -2.46
C LEU A 232 -0.65 24.38 -3.01
N TRP A 233 -1.22 23.20 -2.82
CA TRP A 233 -0.65 21.95 -3.35
C TRP A 233 -0.64 21.95 -4.89
N LYS A 234 -1.77 22.27 -5.52
CA LYS A 234 -1.88 22.35 -6.99
C LYS A 234 -0.93 23.38 -7.62
N SER A 235 -0.60 24.45 -6.90
CA SER A 235 0.33 25.48 -7.37
C SER A 235 1.79 25.23 -6.99
N GLY A 236 2.12 24.10 -6.35
CA GLY A 236 3.48 23.77 -5.93
C GLY A 236 4.00 24.60 -4.75
N LYS A 237 3.11 25.31 -4.04
CA LYS A 237 3.44 26.17 -2.88
C LYS A 237 3.22 25.46 -1.53
N TRP A 238 2.70 24.24 -1.57
CA TRP A 238 2.53 23.43 -0.37
C TRP A 238 3.87 22.85 0.07
N THR A 239 4.40 23.39 1.16
CA THR A 239 5.62 22.91 1.82
C THR A 239 5.32 22.62 3.29
N TRP A 240 6.24 21.93 3.96
CA TRP A 240 6.14 21.71 5.39
C TRP A 240 6.11 23.02 6.18
N ASP A 241 6.93 23.99 5.79
CA ASP A 241 6.96 25.31 6.43
C ASP A 241 5.65 26.06 6.21
N THR A 242 5.07 25.97 5.00
CA THR A 242 3.73 26.52 4.70
C THR A 242 2.67 25.91 5.63
N PHE A 243 2.71 24.59 5.85
CA PHE A 243 1.78 23.91 6.73
C PHE A 243 1.94 24.32 8.19
N ILE A 244 3.17 24.32 8.72
CA ILE A 244 3.46 24.74 10.09
C ILE A 244 3.05 26.19 10.33
N LYS A 245 3.34 27.08 9.38
CA LYS A 245 2.91 28.47 9.45
C LYS A 245 1.38 28.57 9.52
N MET A 246 0.67 27.86 8.64
CA MET A 246 -0.80 27.84 8.63
C MET A 246 -1.38 27.31 9.94
N CYS A 247 -0.78 26.27 10.54
CA CYS A 247 -1.16 25.78 11.87
C CYS A 247 -1.01 26.87 12.94
N GLY A 248 0.10 27.62 12.91
CA GLY A 248 0.34 28.74 13.82
C GLY A 248 -0.66 29.89 13.62
N ASP A 249 -0.93 30.27 12.37
CA ASP A 249 -1.89 31.31 12.00
C ASP A 249 -3.30 30.94 12.48
N TYR A 250 -3.75 29.71 12.20
CA TYR A 250 -5.02 29.18 12.68
C TYR A 250 -5.10 29.23 14.21
N LYS A 251 -4.08 28.67 14.90
CA LYS A 251 -4.08 28.59 16.36
C LYS A 251 -4.23 29.97 16.99
N LYS A 252 -3.51 30.96 16.46
CA LYS A 252 -3.57 32.35 16.90
C LYS A 252 -4.94 32.98 16.61
N ALA A 253 -5.45 32.83 15.39
CA ALA A 253 -6.72 33.45 14.97
C ALA A 253 -7.94 32.83 15.68
N ALA A 254 -7.90 31.52 15.93
CA ALA A 254 -8.98 30.78 16.56
C ALA A 254 -8.88 30.70 18.09
N ASN A 255 -7.77 31.14 18.68
CA ASN A 255 -7.41 30.86 20.08
C ASN A 255 -7.56 29.36 20.42
N ALA A 256 -7.10 28.50 19.50
CA ALA A 256 -7.24 27.05 19.62
C ALA A 256 -6.14 26.46 20.52
N GLU A 257 -6.44 25.32 21.16
CA GLU A 257 -5.42 24.57 21.92
C GLU A 257 -4.34 24.01 20.99
N PHE A 258 -4.76 23.44 19.84
CA PHE A 258 -3.92 22.87 18.80
C PHE A 258 -4.54 23.10 17.42
N ALA A 259 -3.76 22.89 16.36
CA ALA A 259 -4.16 23.06 14.97
C ALA A 259 -4.25 21.74 14.19
N CYS A 260 -3.43 20.74 14.55
CA CYS A 260 -3.39 19.44 13.87
C CYS A 260 -3.54 18.30 14.90
N GLY A 261 -4.53 17.42 14.68
CA GLY A 261 -4.66 16.18 15.45
C GLY A 261 -3.98 15.04 14.70
N GLY A 262 -3.19 14.22 15.40
CA GLY A 262 -2.65 12.99 14.85
C GLY A 262 -1.33 12.51 15.43
N GLU A 263 -1.02 11.25 15.14
CA GLU A 263 0.27 10.65 15.44
C GLU A 263 1.30 11.07 14.38
N VAL A 264 2.42 11.58 14.87
CA VAL A 264 3.60 11.88 14.07
C VAL A 264 4.55 10.69 14.17
N ASP A 265 4.58 9.86 13.13
CA ASP A 265 5.59 8.81 13.01
C ASP A 265 6.96 9.44 12.72
N TRP A 266 7.91 9.23 13.63
CA TRP A 266 9.25 9.83 13.54
C TRP A 266 9.98 9.41 12.26
N SER A 267 9.69 8.21 11.74
CA SER A 267 10.28 7.71 10.50
C SER A 267 9.75 8.49 9.28
N VAL A 268 8.46 8.84 9.27
CA VAL A 268 7.86 9.67 8.21
C VAL A 268 8.49 11.06 8.22
N TRP A 269 8.67 11.65 9.40
CA TRP A 269 9.26 12.98 9.55
C TRP A 269 10.73 13.05 9.18
N ALA A 270 11.49 12.02 9.58
CA ALA A 270 12.86 11.88 9.14
C ALA A 270 12.92 11.75 7.62
N ALA A 271 12.06 10.92 7.01
CA ALA A 271 12.00 10.74 5.57
C ALA A 271 11.67 12.05 4.83
N MET A 272 10.71 12.85 5.32
CA MET A 272 10.37 14.16 4.76
C MET A 272 11.52 15.17 4.76
N ARG A 273 12.51 14.96 5.65
CA ARG A 273 13.72 15.78 5.72
C ARG A 273 14.93 15.08 5.11
N ASN A 274 14.75 14.02 4.31
CA ASN A 274 15.84 13.21 3.76
C ASN A 274 16.80 12.70 4.86
N ASN A 275 16.23 12.05 5.88
CA ASN A 275 16.95 11.38 6.96
C ASN A 275 16.37 9.97 7.15
N SER A 276 17.20 9.01 7.54
CA SER A 276 16.79 7.60 7.67
C SER A 276 15.99 7.29 8.94
N GLY A 277 15.85 8.24 9.87
CA GLY A 277 15.20 8.02 11.16
C GLY A 277 16.16 7.39 12.18
N PRO A 278 15.66 6.68 13.21
CA PRO A 278 16.52 6.12 14.26
C PRO A 278 17.38 4.93 13.79
N ILE A 279 16.99 4.27 12.69
CA ILE A 279 17.69 3.13 12.12
C ILE A 279 17.95 3.40 10.64
N GLY A 280 19.22 3.46 10.26
CA GLY A 280 19.63 3.61 8.85
C GLY A 280 20.00 2.28 8.20
N PHE A 281 20.05 2.27 6.87
CA PHE A 281 20.54 1.15 6.07
C PHE A 281 21.51 1.67 5.01
N ASP A 282 22.74 1.17 5.00
CA ASP A 282 23.81 1.63 4.09
C ASP A 282 23.87 0.85 2.76
N GLY A 283 22.88 -0.01 2.50
CA GLY A 283 22.87 -0.94 1.38
C GLY A 283 23.38 -2.34 1.74
N SER A 284 24.07 -2.49 2.87
CA SER A 284 24.63 -3.78 3.31
C SER A 284 24.21 -4.16 4.73
N LYS A 285 24.15 -3.19 5.64
CA LYS A 285 23.82 -3.40 7.06
C LYS A 285 22.94 -2.28 7.60
N PHE A 286 22.18 -2.64 8.61
CA PHE A 286 21.48 -1.68 9.43
C PHE A 286 22.44 -1.07 10.45
N TYR A 287 22.27 0.22 10.73
CA TYR A 287 23.08 0.94 11.70
C TYR A 287 22.21 1.83 12.58
N ASN A 288 22.69 2.08 13.80
CA ASN A 288 22.06 3.01 14.73
C ASN A 288 22.31 4.45 14.25
N ASN A 289 21.24 5.19 13.97
CA ASN A 289 21.29 6.57 13.49
C ASN A 289 20.81 7.57 14.58
N THR A 290 20.61 7.14 15.83
CA THR A 290 20.07 8.00 16.90
C THR A 290 20.99 9.14 17.33
N SER A 291 22.29 9.09 16.97
CA SER A 291 23.26 10.15 17.27
C SER A 291 23.54 11.06 16.07
N ASP A 292 22.87 10.85 14.94
CA ASP A 292 23.02 11.69 13.76
C ASP A 292 22.48 13.10 14.02
N ALA A 293 23.27 14.13 13.69
CA ALA A 293 22.94 15.51 13.99
C ALA A 293 21.62 15.95 13.34
N LYS A 294 21.37 15.50 12.10
CA LYS A 294 20.16 15.81 11.37
C LYS A 294 18.94 15.09 11.95
N PHE A 295 19.11 13.84 12.39
CA PHE A 295 18.04 13.14 13.10
C PHE A 295 17.70 13.80 14.43
N LEU A 296 18.70 14.24 15.21
CA LEU A 296 18.49 15.01 16.44
C LEU A 296 17.72 16.32 16.18
N GLU A 297 18.05 17.03 15.09
CA GLU A 297 17.31 18.23 14.66
C GLU A 297 15.85 17.93 14.30
N VAL A 298 15.59 16.82 13.59
CA VAL A 298 14.23 16.36 13.30
C VAL A 298 13.48 16.06 14.59
N THR A 299 14.09 15.32 15.52
CA THR A 299 13.50 14.98 16.81
C THR A 299 13.19 16.22 17.63
N GLN A 300 14.11 17.19 17.68
CA GLN A 300 13.88 18.46 18.38
C GLN A 300 12.72 19.23 17.75
N SER A 301 12.66 19.30 16.41
CA SER A 301 11.56 19.97 15.70
C SER A 301 10.20 19.36 16.03
N ILE A 302 10.12 18.02 16.11
CA ILE A 302 8.89 17.32 16.52
C ILE A 302 8.56 17.68 17.98
N ALA A 303 9.55 17.61 18.88
CA ALA A 303 9.35 17.93 20.28
C ALA A 303 8.84 19.36 20.49
N ASP A 304 9.40 20.35 19.78
CA ASP A 304 8.96 21.75 19.86
C ASP A 304 7.51 21.92 19.38
N ILE A 305 7.12 21.22 18.31
CA ILE A 305 5.76 21.27 17.76
C ILE A 305 4.71 20.76 18.75
N TYR A 306 5.01 19.68 19.48
CA TYR A 306 4.09 19.09 20.47
C TYR A 306 4.15 19.78 21.83
N ASN A 307 5.34 20.11 22.32
CA ASN A 307 5.56 20.46 23.73
C ASN A 307 5.78 21.95 23.98
N THR A 308 6.26 22.69 22.98
CA THR A 308 6.56 24.13 23.14
C THR A 308 5.50 24.97 22.45
N ASN A 309 5.25 24.68 21.18
CA ASN A 309 4.31 25.44 20.36
C ASN A 309 2.88 24.89 20.49
N HIS A 310 2.73 23.65 20.96
CA HIS A 310 1.47 22.90 21.05
C HIS A 310 0.63 23.05 19.78
N LEU A 311 1.27 22.98 18.61
CA LEU A 311 0.55 23.04 17.33
C LEU A 311 -0.17 21.73 17.08
N PHE A 312 0.39 20.61 17.55
CA PHE A 312 -0.09 19.27 17.29
C PHE A 312 -0.51 18.60 18.59
N LYS A 313 -1.50 17.69 18.51
CA LYS A 313 -1.97 16.89 19.64
C LYS A 313 -2.16 15.44 19.19
N LEU A 314 -1.63 14.49 19.97
CA LEU A 314 -1.88 13.06 19.78
C LEU A 314 -3.36 12.77 20.11
N TRP A 315 -3.96 11.85 19.36
CA TRP A 315 -5.26 11.26 19.69
C TRP A 315 -5.13 10.15 20.72
#